data_AF-A0A9E5FHW9-F1
#
_entry.id   AF-A0A9E5FHW9-F1
#
_cell.length_a   1.000
_cell.length_b   1.000
_cell.length_c   1.000
_cell.angle_alpha   90.00
_cell.angle_beta   90.00
_cell.angle_gamma   90.00
#
_symmetry.space_group_name_H-M   'P 1'
#
loop_
_entity.id
_entity.type
_entity.pdbx_description
1 polymer ?
#
loop_
_entity_poly.entity_id
_entity_poly.type
_entity_poly.pdbx_seq_one_letter_code
_entity_poly.pdbx_strand_id
1 'polypeptide(L)' 'RYLEVEAHANGQSRRVLLPMPFCRVGSAGVTVQSIFAAHFADVPVTKKPDEVTLLEEEKITAYYGAGTLYADPSRAEPIL' A
#
# COMPACT_ATOMS: atom_id res chain seq x y z
N ARG A 1 -2.67 -4.23 13.13
CA ARG A 1 -1.46 -4.41 12.26
C ARG A 1 -1.64 -3.73 10.92
N TYR A 2 -2.87 -3.70 10.38
CA TYR A 2 -3.19 -3.01 9.13
C TYR A 2 -4.23 -1.91 9.40
N LEU A 3 -4.26 -0.93 8.51
CA LEU A 3 -5.40 -0.04 8.31
C LEU A 3 -6.15 -0.50 7.06
N GLU A 4 -7.47 -0.57 7.14
CA GLU A 4 -8.30 -0.76 5.95
C GLU A 4 -8.58 0.62 5.35
N VAL A 5 -8.28 0.77 4.06
CA VAL A 5 -8.43 2.02 3.33
C VAL A 5 -9.34 1.79 2.13
N GLU A 6 -10.32 2.65 1.95
CA GLU A 6 -11.09 2.71 0.71
C GLU A 6 -10.31 3.54 -0.31
N ALA A 7 -9.77 2.86 -1.32
CA ALA A 7 -9.06 3.50 -2.41
C ALA A 7 -9.99 3.65 -3.61
N HIS A 8 -10.05 4.87 -4.15
CA HIS A 8 -10.75 5.16 -5.39
C HIS A 8 -9.73 5.13 -6.54
N ALA A 9 -9.77 4.07 -7.34
CA ALA A 9 -8.90 3.91 -8.50
C ALA A 9 -9.71 3.49 -9.71
N ASN A 10 -9.43 4.08 -10.87
CA ASN A 10 -10.07 3.73 -12.15
C ASN A 10 -11.62 3.76 -12.10
N GLY A 11 -12.20 4.66 -11.30
CA GLY A 11 -13.65 4.79 -11.14
C GLY A 11 -14.31 3.72 -10.26
N GLN A 12 -13.51 2.87 -9.58
CA GLN A 12 -14.02 1.86 -8.65
C GLN A 12 -13.46 2.10 -7.24
N SER A 13 -14.33 1.99 -6.23
CA SER A 13 -13.92 1.90 -4.83
C SER A 13 -13.49 0.47 -4.52
N ARG A 14 -12.30 0.32 -3.93
CA ARG A 14 -11.80 -0.96 -3.45
C ARG A 14 -11.22 -0.81 -2.05
N ARG A 15 -11.48 -1.81 -1.22
CA ARG A 15 -10.91 -1.91 0.12
C ARG A 15 -9.55 -2.58 0.05
N VAL A 16 -8.55 -1.91 0.58
CA VAL A 16 -7.17 -2.40 0.59
C VAL A 16 -6.59 -2.30 1.99
N LEU A 17 -5.71 -3.24 2.32
CA LEU A 17 -5.00 -3.23 3.58
C LEU A 17 -3.69 -2.47 3.43
N LEU A 18 -3.38 -1.64 4.42
CA LEU A 18 -2.18 -0.85 4.52
C LEU A 18 -1.42 -1.24 5.79
N PRO A 19 -0.21 -1.81 5.70
CA PRO A 19 0.56 -2.20 6.88
C PRO A 19 0.96 -0.98 7.71
N MET A 20 0.69 -1.02 9.01
CA MET A 20 0.99 0.07 9.96
C MET A 20 2.45 0.57 9.92
N PRO A 21 3.49 -0.26 9.70
CA PRO A 21 4.86 0.22 9.57
C PRO A 21 5.11 1.20 8.41
N PHE A 22 4.27 1.18 7.38
CA PHE A 22 4.33 2.14 6.25
C PHE A 22 3.44 3.37 6.45
N CYS A 23 2.69 3.42 7.56
CA CYS A 23 1.80 4.52 7.89
C CYS A 23 2.51 5.56 8.75
N ARG A 24 2.58 6.80 8.27
CA ARG A 24 2.82 7.94 9.15
C ARG A 24 1.47 8.54 9.57
N VAL A 25 1.05 8.25 10.79
CA VAL A 25 -0.21 8.75 11.35
C VAL A 25 0.02 10.12 11.98
N GLY A 26 -0.68 11.13 11.49
CA GLY A 26 -0.69 12.49 12.04
C GLY A 26 -2.10 12.99 12.32
N SER A 27 -2.21 14.20 12.85
CA SER A 27 -3.51 14.81 13.16
C SER A 27 -4.38 15.09 11.93
N ALA A 28 -3.75 15.33 10.78
CA ALA A 28 -4.42 15.60 9.50
C ALA A 28 -4.76 14.32 8.71
N GLY A 29 -4.35 13.13 9.19
CA GLY A 29 -4.60 11.86 8.52
C GLY A 29 -3.36 10.96 8.45
N VAL A 30 -3.40 10.00 7.53
CA VAL A 30 -2.33 9.01 7.34
C VAL A 30 -1.60 9.30 6.04
N THR A 31 -0.27 9.41 6.12
CA THR A 31 0.61 9.58 4.96
C THR A 31 1.37 8.29 4.69
N VAL A 32 1.45 7.91 3.42
CA VAL A 32 2.22 6.77 2.93
C VAL A 32 3.25 7.29 1.93
N GLN A 33 4.52 6.99 2.14
CA GLN A 33 5.61 7.46 1.26
C GLN A 33 6.04 6.41 0.22
N SER A 34 5.74 5.13 0.49
CA SER A 34 6.22 4.03 -0.34
C SER A 34 5.57 4.01 -1.72
N ILE A 35 4.29 4.31 -1.85
CA ILE A 35 3.57 4.28 -3.14
C ILE A 35 2.77 5.56 -3.39
N PHE A 36 2.50 5.86 -4.67
CA PHE A 36 1.62 6.96 -5.08
C PHE A 36 0.14 6.55 -5.06
N ALA A 37 -0.74 7.54 -5.09
CA ALA A 37 -2.19 7.34 -5.08
C ALA A 37 -2.67 6.38 -6.19
N ALA A 38 -2.09 6.48 -7.39
CA ALA A 38 -2.44 5.62 -8.52
C ALA A 38 -2.14 4.13 -8.26
N HIS A 39 -1.09 3.82 -7.49
CA HIS A 39 -0.66 2.44 -7.22
C HIS A 39 -1.58 1.70 -6.25
N PHE A 40 -2.44 2.41 -5.51
CA PHE A 40 -3.45 1.75 -4.67
C PHE A 40 -4.43 0.89 -5.48
N ALA A 41 -4.53 1.14 -6.79
CA ALA A 41 -5.29 0.33 -7.73
C ALA A 41 -4.83 -1.13 -7.80
N ASP A 42 -3.54 -1.39 -7.61
CA ASP A 42 -2.89 -2.67 -7.89
C ASP A 42 -2.43 -3.41 -6.63
N VAL A 43 -2.71 -2.86 -5.44
CA VAL A 43 -2.41 -3.51 -4.16
C VAL A 43 -3.07 -4.90 -4.13
N PRO A 44 -2.43 -5.97 -3.65
CA PRO A 44 -3.09 -7.25 -3.49
C PRO A 44 -4.29 -7.17 -2.53
N VAL A 45 -5.45 -7.71 -2.93
CA VAL A 45 -6.64 -7.83 -2.06
C VAL A 45 -6.66 -9.18 -1.36
N THR A 46 -7.32 -9.21 -0.20
CA THR A 46 -7.66 -10.46 0.46
C THR A 46 -8.85 -11.12 -0.23
N LYS A 47 -8.87 -12.44 -0.25
CA LYS A 47 -10.00 -13.22 -0.79
C LYS A 47 -11.22 -13.15 0.13
N LYS A 48 -10.99 -13.13 1.44
CA LYS A 48 -12.03 -12.98 2.45
C LYS A 48 -11.94 -11.57 3.07
N PRO A 49 -13.08 -10.94 3.40
CA PRO A 49 -13.08 -9.59 3.97
C PRO A 49 -12.53 -9.57 5.41
N ASP A 50 -12.80 -10.61 6.19
CA ASP A 50 -12.52 -10.62 7.64
C ASP A 50 -11.30 -11.48 8.03
N GLU A 51 -10.58 -12.01 7.04
CA GLU A 51 -9.44 -12.90 7.28
C GLU A 51 -8.30 -12.57 6.31
N VAL A 52 -7.08 -12.58 6.85
CA VAL A 52 -5.84 -12.42 6.08
C VAL A 52 -5.01 -13.67 6.26
N THR A 53 -4.70 -14.36 5.17
CA THR A 53 -3.78 -15.50 5.18
C THR A 53 -2.33 -15.03 5.20
N LEU A 54 -1.41 -15.89 5.64
CA LEU A 54 0.03 -15.57 5.67
C LEU A 54 0.54 -15.15 4.28
N LEU A 55 0.08 -15.80 3.21
CA LEU A 55 0.48 -15.44 1.84
C LEU A 55 -0.04 -14.06 1.43
N GLU A 56 -1.26 -13.69 1.83
CA GLU A 56 -1.82 -12.37 1.55
C GLU A 56 -1.07 -11.29 2.33
N GLU A 57 -0.79 -11.53 3.61
CA GLU A 57 0.02 -10.64 4.46
C GLU A 57 1.40 -10.36 3.84
N GLU A 58 2.11 -11.40 3.39
CA GLU A 58 3.40 -11.27 2.71
C GLU A 58 3.28 -10.48 1.40
N LYS A 59 2.28 -10.80 0.55
CA LYS A 59 2.07 -10.11 -0.73
C LYS A 59 1.77 -8.62 -0.54
N ILE A 60 0.90 -8.29 0.40
CA ILE A 60 0.52 -6.91 0.72
C ILE A 60 1.77 -6.16 1.20
N THR A 61 2.49 -6.72 2.17
CA THR A 61 3.67 -6.06 2.76
C THR A 61 4.78 -5.89 1.73
N ALA A 62 5.04 -6.90 0.90
CA ALA A 62 6.03 -6.84 -0.17
C ALA A 62 5.69 -5.78 -1.23
N TYR A 63 4.41 -5.59 -1.56
CA TYR A 63 3.98 -4.56 -2.51
C TYR A 63 4.36 -3.14 -2.02
N TYR A 64 4.04 -2.80 -0.77
CA TYR A 64 4.45 -1.52 -0.20
C TYR A 64 5.96 -1.42 -0.02
N GLY A 65 6.63 -2.51 0.35
CA GLY A 65 8.10 -2.56 0.42
C GLY A 65 8.75 -2.22 -0.91
N ALA A 66 8.32 -2.87 -1.99
CA ALA A 66 8.81 -2.65 -3.35
C ALA A 66 8.59 -1.21 -3.83
N GLY A 67 7.46 -0.59 -3.48
CA GLY A 67 7.18 0.82 -3.81
C GLY A 67 8.27 1.79 -3.38
N THR A 68 8.93 1.50 -2.25
CA THR A 68 10.04 2.34 -1.74
C THR A 68 11.14 2.55 -2.78
N LEU A 69 11.44 1.53 -3.59
CA LEU A 69 12.45 1.59 -4.64
C LEU A 69 11.86 1.77 -6.05
N TYR A 70 10.66 1.23 -6.30
CA TYR A 70 10.11 1.10 -7.66
C TYR A 70 8.89 1.96 -7.96
N ALA A 71 8.35 2.72 -7.00
CA ALA A 71 7.19 3.57 -7.28
C ALA A 71 7.53 4.76 -8.21
N ASP A 72 8.80 5.13 -8.33
CA ASP A 72 9.26 6.17 -9.25
C ASP A 72 10.58 5.70 -9.88
N PRO A 73 10.77 5.81 -11.21
CA PRO A 73 12.01 5.41 -11.85
C PRO A 73 13.27 6.04 -11.23
N SER A 74 13.18 7.29 -10.77
CA SER A 74 14.29 8.01 -10.14
C SER A 74 14.71 7.43 -8.78
N ARG A 75 13.83 6.71 -8.08
CA ARG A 75 14.15 6.10 -6.77
C ARG A 75 15.15 4.96 -6.90
N ALA A 76 15.23 4.32 -8.06
CA ALA A 76 16.18 3.25 -8.33
C ALA A 76 17.57 3.78 -8.71
N GLU A 77 17.69 5.07 -9.01
CA GLU A 77 18.95 5.70 -9.38
C GLU A 77 19.79 6.07 -8.14
N PRO A 78 21.12 6.23 -8.30
CA PRO A 78 21.98 6.70 -7.22
C PRO A 78 21.55 8.09 -6.72
N ILE A 79 21.62 8.30 -5.41
CA ILE A 79 21.27 9.57 -4.74
C ILE A 79 22.35 10.67 -4.88
N LEU A 80 23.21 10.60 -5.90
CA LEU A 80 24.46 11.37 -6.04
C LEU A 80 24.40 12.38 -7.18
#